data_AF-A0A4Y1Z9G5-F1
#
_entry.id   AF-A0A4Y1Z9G5-F1
#
_cell.length_a   1.000
_cell.length_b   1.000
_cell.length_c   1.000
_cell.angle_alpha   90.00
_cell.angle_beta   90.00
_cell.angle_gamma   90.00
#
_symmetry.space_group_name_H-M   'P 1'
#
loop_
_entity.id
_entity.type
_entity.pdbx_description
1 polymer ?
#
loop_
_entity_poly.entity_id
_entity_poly.type
_entity_poly.pdbx_seq_one_letter_code
_entity_poly.pdbx_strand_id
1 'polypeptide(L)'
;MNENWLSRYFHFSELNTTLRRETLAGLTTFISMAYILFVNPSVLGASGMDKGAVFTATAIASALGCLIMGIVAKYPIAIAPGLGVNAFFAYSVCIGMKIPWQTALAGVFIASIIFVLITVFKLREIIIDAIPQSLKLAMAAGIGLFIAFIGLHEGGLIVADKATTVAFGPLNVGTTWLTIFGLIVTVILMVRKVPGAIFIGMVLTSIAGIVFKLIPLPSQIISPAPSLAPTFGQAITHVPDINTMQLAIVVLTFLLVTFFDTAGTLIGLAEQAGFMKNNKMPRVGQALLADSTSMLAGSVLGTSPTSAYIESSTGIAVGGRSGFTAVVTGILFLFGMLFSPLLAVVTPQ
;
A
#
# COMPACT_ATOMS: atom_id res chain seq x y z
N MET A 1 7.30 -38.43 6.72
CA MET A 1 8.10 -37.21 6.99
C MET A 1 7.43 -36.48 8.14
N ASN A 2 8.14 -36.21 9.24
CA ASN A 2 7.59 -35.47 10.38
C ASN A 2 7.18 -34.07 9.93
N GLU A 3 5.88 -33.85 9.74
CA GLU A 3 5.34 -32.52 9.52
C GLU A 3 5.62 -31.66 10.75
N ASN A 4 6.41 -30.61 10.56
CA ASN A 4 6.72 -29.64 11.60
C ASN A 4 5.42 -28.93 12.01
N TRP A 5 5.29 -28.47 13.27
CA TRP A 5 4.05 -27.86 13.77
C TRP A 5 3.53 -26.73 12.86
N LEU A 6 4.46 -26.00 12.26
CA LEU A 6 4.22 -24.88 11.35
C LEU A 6 3.61 -25.35 10.02
N SER A 7 4.04 -26.49 9.49
CA SER A 7 3.46 -27.05 8.26
C SER A 7 2.03 -27.55 8.48
N ARG A 8 1.74 -28.06 9.68
CA ARG A 8 0.36 -28.44 10.08
C ARG A 8 -0.53 -27.22 10.23
N TYR A 9 -0.06 -26.17 10.92
CA TYR A 9 -0.85 -24.96 11.15
C TYR A 9 -1.25 -24.26 9.85
N PHE A 10 -0.33 -24.19 8.88
CA PHE A 10 -0.55 -23.56 7.59
C PHE A 10 -1.00 -24.51 6.48
N HIS A 11 -1.27 -25.79 6.79
CA HIS A 11 -1.77 -26.79 5.84
C HIS A 11 -0.88 -26.95 4.58
N PHE A 12 0.44 -26.99 4.74
CA PHE A 12 1.37 -27.01 3.60
C PHE A 12 1.15 -28.20 2.66
N SER A 13 0.84 -29.37 3.20
CA SER A 13 0.59 -30.59 2.43
C SER A 13 -0.69 -30.49 1.60
N GLU A 14 -1.77 -29.93 2.15
CA GLU A 14 -3.02 -29.68 1.42
C GLU A 14 -2.85 -28.63 0.32
N LEU A 15 -1.98 -27.65 0.56
CA LEU A 15 -1.70 -26.54 -0.36
C LEU A 15 -0.56 -26.84 -1.35
N ASN A 16 0.00 -28.06 -1.33
CA ASN A 16 1.14 -28.48 -2.17
C ASN A 16 2.31 -27.47 -2.15
N THR A 17 2.67 -27.01 -0.95
CA THR A 17 3.74 -26.03 -0.74
C THR A 17 4.77 -26.52 0.29
N THR A 18 5.88 -25.78 0.41
CA THR A 18 6.97 -26.10 1.35
C THR A 18 7.43 -24.83 2.05
N LEU A 19 8.08 -24.98 3.21
CA LEU A 19 8.64 -23.85 3.95
C LEU A 19 9.55 -22.97 3.07
N ARG A 20 10.44 -23.60 2.28
CA ARG A 20 11.34 -22.90 1.37
C ARG A 20 10.57 -22.10 0.30
N ARG A 21 9.52 -22.69 -0.27
CA ARG A 21 8.70 -22.05 -1.31
C ARG A 21 7.95 -20.85 -0.75
N GLU A 22 7.36 -20.98 0.43
CA GLU A 22 6.64 -19.90 1.09
C GLU A 22 7.57 -18.77 1.56
N THR A 23 8.77 -19.08 2.08
CA THR A 23 9.78 -18.06 2.41
C THR A 23 10.22 -17.29 1.17
N LEU A 24 10.49 -17.98 0.07
CA LEU A 24 10.86 -17.33 -1.20
C LEU A 24 9.69 -16.49 -1.74
N ALA A 25 8.46 -16.98 -1.64
CA ALA A 25 7.27 -16.23 -2.03
C ALA A 25 7.10 -14.96 -1.19
N GLY A 26 7.28 -15.04 0.14
CA GLY A 26 7.20 -13.88 1.03
C GLY A 26 8.29 -12.85 0.73
N LEU A 27 9.52 -13.30 0.49
CA LEU A 27 10.61 -12.42 0.04
C LEU A 27 10.29 -11.74 -1.30
N THR A 28 9.75 -12.50 -2.26
CA THR A 28 9.38 -11.99 -3.58
C THR A 28 8.28 -10.95 -3.49
N THR A 29 7.26 -11.21 -2.67
CA THR A 29 6.19 -10.25 -2.38
C THR A 29 6.75 -9.00 -1.70
N PHE A 30 7.58 -9.14 -0.67
CA PHE A 30 8.20 -8.00 0.00
C PHE A 30 9.01 -7.13 -0.96
N ILE A 31 9.90 -7.72 -1.77
CA ILE A 31 10.70 -6.95 -2.74
C ILE A 31 9.79 -6.21 -3.74
N SER A 32 8.69 -6.83 -4.14
CA SER A 32 7.71 -6.19 -5.03
C SER A 32 6.97 -5.04 -4.37
N MET A 33 6.80 -5.06 -3.05
CA MET A 33 6.09 -4.05 -2.27
C MET A 33 7.00 -3.03 -1.58
N ALA A 34 8.31 -3.28 -1.50
CA ALA A 34 9.24 -2.50 -0.68
C ALA A 34 9.25 -1.01 -1.04
N TYR A 35 8.83 -0.66 -2.26
CA TYR A 35 8.67 0.71 -2.69
C TYR A 35 7.69 1.52 -1.82
N ILE A 36 6.68 0.87 -1.21
CA ILE A 36 5.66 1.57 -0.42
C ILE A 36 6.25 2.26 0.81
N LEU A 37 7.36 1.74 1.34
CA LEU A 37 8.09 2.36 2.44
C LEU A 37 8.55 3.77 2.08
N PHE A 38 8.77 4.06 0.79
CA PHE A 38 9.22 5.38 0.33
C PHE A 38 8.08 6.20 -0.27
N VAL A 39 7.21 5.54 -1.05
CA VAL A 39 6.10 6.21 -1.74
C VAL A 39 5.06 6.74 -0.76
N ASN A 40 4.67 5.97 0.26
CA ASN A 40 3.62 6.41 1.19
C ASN A 40 4.04 7.66 2.01
N PRO A 41 5.27 7.72 2.59
CA PRO A 41 5.78 8.96 3.17
C PRO A 41 5.84 10.14 2.23
N SER A 42 6.21 9.92 0.96
CA SER A 42 6.25 10.99 -0.05
C SER A 42 4.86 11.58 -0.26
N VAL A 43 3.86 10.72 -0.47
CA VAL A 43 2.47 11.11 -0.75
C VAL A 43 1.85 11.77 0.48
N LEU A 44 1.92 11.15 1.66
CA LEU A 44 1.34 11.72 2.88
C LEU A 44 2.10 12.95 3.37
N GLY A 45 3.41 13.01 3.12
CA GLY A 45 4.24 14.19 3.38
C GLY A 45 3.77 15.43 2.63
N ALA A 46 3.18 15.29 1.43
CA ALA A 46 2.59 16.41 0.69
C ALA A 46 1.43 17.09 1.46
N SER A 47 0.76 16.36 2.36
CA SER A 47 -0.26 16.94 3.25
C SER A 47 0.29 17.60 4.51
N GLY A 48 1.61 17.59 4.70
CA GLY A 48 2.30 18.13 5.87
C GLY A 48 2.56 17.13 7.00
N MET A 49 2.37 15.83 6.75
CA MET A 49 2.73 14.78 7.71
C MET A 49 4.25 14.59 7.79
N ASP A 50 4.77 14.21 8.96
CA ASP A 50 6.18 13.88 9.12
C ASP A 50 6.54 12.61 8.33
N LYS A 51 7.40 12.75 7.31
CA LYS A 51 7.78 11.66 6.40
C LYS A 51 8.42 10.48 7.17
N GLY A 52 9.23 10.76 8.21
CA GLY A 52 9.88 9.72 9.01
C GLY A 52 8.87 8.94 9.86
N ALA A 53 7.97 9.63 10.53
CA ALA A 53 6.90 9.02 11.32
C ALA A 53 5.98 8.18 10.42
N VAL A 54 5.60 8.69 9.25
CA VAL A 54 4.79 7.94 8.27
C VAL A 54 5.52 6.70 7.76
N PHE A 55 6.84 6.75 7.57
CA PHE A 55 7.63 5.58 7.17
C PHE A 55 7.56 4.48 8.23
N THR A 56 7.77 4.84 9.49
CA THR A 56 7.66 3.91 10.62
C THR A 56 6.22 3.39 10.75
N ALA A 57 5.21 4.25 10.62
CA ALA A 57 3.79 3.88 10.63
C ALA A 57 3.47 2.88 9.51
N THR A 58 3.97 3.13 8.31
CA THR A 58 3.79 2.28 7.12
C THR A 58 4.36 0.89 7.37
N ALA A 59 5.60 0.79 7.87
CA ALA A 59 6.25 -0.48 8.14
C ALA A 59 5.51 -1.29 9.21
N ILE A 60 5.16 -0.65 10.34
CA ILE A 60 4.47 -1.33 11.45
C ILE A 60 3.05 -1.74 11.05
N ALA A 61 2.29 -0.86 10.38
CA ALA A 61 0.93 -1.17 9.94
C ALA A 61 0.91 -2.30 8.90
N SER A 62 1.86 -2.31 7.96
CA SER A 62 2.01 -3.37 6.96
C SER A 62 2.42 -4.69 7.62
N ALA A 63 3.37 -4.65 8.57
CA ALA A 63 3.76 -5.82 9.33
C ALA A 63 2.58 -6.43 10.09
N LEU A 64 1.82 -5.59 10.82
CA LEU A 64 0.64 -6.02 11.55
C LEU A 64 -0.41 -6.64 10.61
N GLY A 65 -0.74 -5.96 9.52
CA GLY A 65 -1.71 -6.46 8.55
C GLY A 65 -1.29 -7.78 7.92
N CYS A 66 -0.03 -7.88 7.48
CA CYS A 66 0.53 -9.10 6.94
C CYS A 66 0.52 -10.26 7.95
N LEU A 67 0.83 -9.99 9.23
CA LEU A 67 0.80 -10.99 10.29
C LEU A 67 -0.63 -11.46 10.58
N ILE A 68 -1.61 -10.56 10.66
CA ILE A 68 -3.01 -10.93 10.88
C ILE A 68 -3.55 -11.72 9.67
N MET A 69 -3.28 -11.27 8.44
CA MET A 69 -3.69 -11.97 7.21
C MET A 69 -3.06 -13.36 7.13
N GLY A 70 -1.77 -13.45 7.47
CA GLY A 70 -1.04 -14.71 7.48
C GLY A 70 -1.55 -15.67 8.55
N ILE A 71 -1.61 -15.24 9.81
CA ILE A 71 -1.92 -16.12 10.95
C ILE A 71 -3.41 -16.45 10.99
N VAL A 72 -4.28 -15.45 10.85
CA VAL A 72 -5.74 -15.62 11.04
C VAL A 72 -6.40 -16.10 9.75
N ALA A 73 -6.22 -15.38 8.64
CA ALA A 73 -6.91 -15.70 7.39
C ALA A 73 -6.21 -16.81 6.58
N LYS A 74 -4.92 -17.06 6.88
CA LYS A 74 -4.09 -18.07 6.22
C LYS A 74 -3.99 -17.90 4.70
N TYR A 75 -3.98 -16.65 4.23
CA TYR A 75 -3.80 -16.31 2.82
C TYR A 75 -2.39 -15.74 2.53
N PRO A 76 -1.79 -16.05 1.37
CA PRO A 76 -0.50 -15.52 0.93
C PRO A 76 -0.62 -14.07 0.41
N ILE A 77 -1.48 -13.27 1.03
CA ILE A 77 -1.79 -11.90 0.60
C ILE A 77 -1.14 -10.95 1.61
N ALA A 78 -0.34 -10.02 1.13
CA ALA A 78 0.24 -8.98 1.95
C ALA A 78 -0.70 -7.78 2.05
N ILE A 79 -0.58 -7.05 3.15
CA ILE A 79 -1.32 -5.82 3.44
C ILE A 79 -0.32 -4.69 3.64
N ALA A 80 -0.57 -3.55 3.02
CA ALA A 80 0.18 -2.30 3.20
C ALA A 80 -0.73 -1.09 2.89
N PRO A 81 -0.33 0.16 3.17
CA PRO A 81 -1.10 1.37 2.83
C PRO A 81 -1.50 1.41 1.35
N GLY A 82 -2.80 1.47 1.04
CA GLY A 82 -3.31 1.38 -0.34
C GLY A 82 -2.92 2.61 -1.16
N LEU A 83 -2.31 2.40 -2.34
CA LEU A 83 -1.84 3.49 -3.22
C LEU A 83 -2.98 4.39 -3.73
N GLY A 84 -4.17 3.84 -3.96
CA GLY A 84 -5.31 4.67 -4.35
C GLY A 84 -5.76 5.58 -3.21
N VAL A 85 -5.80 4.99 -2.02
CA VAL A 85 -6.40 5.63 -0.84
C VAL A 85 -5.46 6.65 -0.22
N ASN A 86 -4.14 6.45 -0.30
CA ASN A 86 -3.16 7.43 0.17
C ASN A 86 -3.12 8.69 -0.71
N ALA A 87 -3.25 8.56 -2.03
CA ALA A 87 -3.32 9.68 -2.95
C ALA A 87 -4.62 10.46 -2.76
N PHE A 88 -5.75 9.75 -2.61
CA PHE A 88 -7.02 10.38 -2.27
C PHE A 88 -6.94 11.14 -0.93
N PHE A 89 -6.30 10.56 0.09
CA PHE A 89 -6.08 11.21 1.38
C PHE A 89 -5.29 12.52 1.22
N ALA A 90 -4.10 12.46 0.62
CA ALA A 90 -3.21 13.62 0.58
C ALA A 90 -3.70 14.71 -0.38
N TYR A 91 -4.00 14.34 -1.62
CA TYR A 91 -4.25 15.31 -2.68
C TYR A 91 -5.70 15.77 -2.75
N SER A 92 -6.66 14.85 -2.58
CA SER A 92 -8.08 15.22 -2.66
C SER A 92 -8.59 15.80 -1.35
N VAL A 93 -8.39 15.08 -0.23
CA VAL A 93 -8.94 15.48 1.08
C VAL A 93 -8.09 16.58 1.71
N CYS A 94 -6.79 16.35 1.89
CA CYS A 94 -5.98 17.32 2.61
C CYS A 94 -5.68 18.58 1.82
N ILE A 95 -5.19 18.44 0.59
CA ILE A 95 -4.81 19.59 -0.25
C ILE A 95 -6.04 20.19 -0.95
N GLY A 96 -6.81 19.36 -1.66
CA GLY A 96 -7.94 19.82 -2.47
C GLY A 96 -9.09 20.40 -1.65
N MET A 97 -9.53 19.67 -0.61
CA MET A 97 -10.61 20.13 0.29
C MET A 97 -10.11 20.96 1.46
N LYS A 98 -8.79 21.16 1.61
CA LYS A 98 -8.14 21.92 2.70
C LYS A 98 -8.46 21.39 4.10
N ILE A 99 -8.64 20.08 4.22
CA ILE A 99 -8.91 19.43 5.51
C ILE A 99 -7.56 19.10 6.19
N PRO A 100 -7.33 19.49 7.45
CA PRO A 100 -6.13 19.10 8.18
C PRO A 100 -5.94 17.58 8.18
N TRP A 101 -4.72 17.10 7.97
CA TRP A 101 -4.42 15.67 7.87
C TRP A 101 -4.82 14.91 9.15
N GLN A 102 -4.80 15.56 10.31
CA GLN A 102 -5.22 14.98 11.58
C GLN A 102 -6.72 14.64 11.55
N THR A 103 -7.55 15.56 11.06
CA THR A 103 -9.00 15.37 10.89
C THR A 103 -9.31 14.33 9.80
N ALA A 104 -8.55 14.35 8.69
CA ALA A 104 -8.67 13.33 7.66
C ALA A 104 -8.34 11.92 8.21
N LEU A 105 -7.30 11.82 9.04
CA LEU A 105 -6.87 10.59 9.69
C LEU A 105 -7.88 10.10 10.73
N ALA A 106 -8.51 11.02 11.47
CA ALA A 106 -9.65 10.71 12.32
C ALA A 106 -10.82 10.13 11.51
N GLY A 107 -11.07 10.69 10.31
CA GLY A 107 -12.07 10.15 9.40
C GLY A 107 -11.76 8.73 8.94
N VAL A 108 -10.49 8.44 8.65
CA VAL A 108 -10.00 7.08 8.37
C VAL A 108 -10.22 6.15 9.57
N PHE A 109 -9.94 6.60 10.80
CA PHE A 109 -10.15 5.83 12.02
C PHE A 109 -11.62 5.46 12.21
N ILE A 110 -12.54 6.41 12.06
CA ILE A 110 -13.99 6.15 12.13
C ILE A 110 -14.44 5.21 11.00
N ALA A 111 -13.99 5.44 9.77
CA ALA A 111 -14.27 4.53 8.66
C ALA A 111 -13.80 3.09 8.97
N SER A 112 -12.63 2.95 9.61
CA SER A 112 -12.07 1.65 10.01
C SER A 112 -12.93 0.95 11.07
N ILE A 113 -13.44 1.68 12.06
CA ILE A 113 -14.36 1.14 13.08
C ILE A 113 -15.63 0.64 12.39
N ILE A 114 -16.23 1.46 11.53
CA ILE A 114 -17.43 1.08 10.78
C ILE A 114 -17.15 -0.18 9.94
N PHE A 115 -15.96 -0.28 9.32
CA PHE A 115 -15.55 -1.45 8.58
C PHE A 115 -15.44 -2.72 9.42
N VAL A 116 -14.83 -2.63 10.59
CA VAL A 116 -14.75 -3.76 11.52
C VAL A 116 -16.16 -4.21 11.89
N LEU A 117 -17.06 -3.28 12.22
CA LEU A 117 -18.46 -3.60 12.54
C LEU A 117 -19.17 -4.28 11.37
N ILE A 118 -19.16 -3.68 10.18
CA ILE A 118 -19.79 -4.23 8.96
C ILE A 118 -19.24 -5.62 8.62
N THR A 119 -17.94 -5.85 8.83
CA THR A 119 -17.31 -7.15 8.58
C THR A 119 -17.74 -8.20 9.60
N VAL A 120 -17.82 -7.84 10.88
CA VAL A 120 -18.33 -8.73 11.95
C VAL A 120 -19.79 -9.12 11.71
N PHE A 121 -20.63 -8.17 11.25
CA PHE A 121 -22.02 -8.43 10.90
C PHE A 121 -22.21 -9.12 9.53
N LYS A 122 -21.12 -9.52 8.85
CA LYS A 122 -21.11 -10.18 7.53
C LYS A 122 -21.81 -9.39 6.41
N LEU A 123 -22.03 -8.10 6.62
CA LEU A 123 -22.68 -7.24 5.64
C LEU A 123 -21.74 -6.92 4.46
N ARG A 124 -20.41 -6.98 4.69
CA ARG A 124 -19.38 -6.74 3.67
C ARG A 124 -19.46 -7.73 2.50
N GLU A 125 -19.76 -8.99 2.76
CA GLU A 125 -19.87 -10.03 1.71
C GLU A 125 -21.05 -9.73 0.77
N ILE A 126 -22.20 -9.33 1.33
CA ILE A 126 -23.42 -9.01 0.57
C ILE A 126 -23.19 -7.79 -0.33
N ILE A 127 -22.54 -6.75 0.20
CA ILE A 127 -22.25 -5.53 -0.56
C ILE A 127 -21.26 -5.84 -1.70
N ILE A 128 -20.22 -6.66 -1.49
CA ILE A 128 -19.26 -7.06 -2.53
C ILE A 128 -19.95 -7.77 -3.70
N ASP A 129 -20.88 -8.68 -3.39
CA ASP A 129 -21.65 -9.45 -4.39
C ASP A 129 -22.63 -8.56 -5.17
N ALA A 130 -23.13 -7.47 -4.55
CA ALA A 130 -24.08 -6.55 -5.18
C ALA A 130 -23.45 -5.55 -6.17
N ILE A 131 -22.12 -5.40 -6.16
CA ILE A 131 -21.44 -4.40 -6.98
C ILE A 131 -21.22 -4.94 -8.41
N PRO A 132 -21.73 -4.25 -9.46
CA PRO A 132 -21.51 -4.64 -10.84
C PRO A 132 -20.03 -4.63 -11.21
N GLN A 133 -19.60 -5.60 -12.02
CA GLN A 133 -18.21 -5.70 -12.48
C GLN A 133 -17.73 -4.41 -13.18
N SER A 134 -18.62 -3.76 -13.93
CA SER A 134 -18.33 -2.49 -14.62
C SER A 134 -17.92 -1.38 -13.65
N LEU A 135 -18.54 -1.29 -12.47
CA LEU A 135 -18.21 -0.28 -11.46
C LEU A 135 -16.86 -0.58 -10.80
N LYS A 136 -16.57 -1.87 -10.54
CA LYS A 136 -15.27 -2.32 -10.01
C LYS A 136 -14.13 -1.92 -10.96
N LEU A 137 -14.31 -2.15 -12.26
CA LEU A 137 -13.32 -1.80 -13.29
C LEU A 137 -13.15 -0.28 -13.44
N ALA A 138 -14.25 0.48 -13.42
CA ALA A 138 -14.19 1.94 -13.54
C ALA A 138 -13.42 2.60 -12.38
N MET A 139 -13.61 2.09 -11.16
CA MET A 139 -12.89 2.59 -9.98
C MET A 139 -11.39 2.33 -10.05
N ALA A 140 -10.98 1.10 -10.42
CA ALA A 140 -9.57 0.76 -10.59
C ALA A 140 -8.92 1.62 -11.68
N ALA A 141 -9.59 1.80 -12.83
CA ALA A 141 -9.10 2.63 -13.92
C ALA A 141 -8.97 4.11 -13.53
N GLY A 142 -9.98 4.67 -12.84
CA GLY A 142 -9.96 6.07 -12.40
C GLY A 142 -8.85 6.36 -11.39
N ILE A 143 -8.68 5.49 -10.39
CA ILE A 143 -7.61 5.60 -9.39
C ILE A 143 -6.23 5.45 -10.05
N GLY A 144 -6.08 4.47 -10.95
CA GLY A 144 -4.82 4.25 -11.66
C GLY A 144 -4.42 5.45 -12.52
N LEU A 145 -5.35 6.03 -13.29
CA LEU A 145 -5.11 7.22 -14.10
C LEU A 145 -4.76 8.44 -13.22
N PHE A 146 -5.41 8.57 -12.07
CA PHE A 146 -5.12 9.63 -11.11
C PHE A 146 -3.70 9.51 -10.52
N ILE A 147 -3.29 8.32 -10.06
CA ILE A 147 -1.93 8.08 -9.54
C ILE A 147 -0.89 8.31 -10.64
N ALA A 148 -1.17 7.86 -11.87
CA ALA A 148 -0.28 8.09 -13.01
C ALA A 148 -0.11 9.59 -13.29
N PHE A 149 -1.19 10.37 -13.23
CA PHE A 149 -1.15 11.82 -13.38
C PHE A 149 -0.27 12.47 -12.31
N ILE A 150 -0.46 12.11 -11.03
CA ILE A 150 0.37 12.61 -9.94
C ILE A 150 1.84 12.23 -10.15
N GLY A 151 2.15 10.99 -10.53
CA GLY A 151 3.52 10.56 -10.80
C GLY A 151 4.19 11.33 -11.94
N LEU A 152 3.46 11.63 -13.01
CA LEU A 152 3.94 12.46 -14.11
C LEU A 152 4.19 13.91 -13.68
N HIS A 153 3.33 14.44 -12.81
CA HIS A 153 3.44 15.80 -12.28
C HIS A 153 4.63 15.94 -11.33
N GLU A 154 4.71 15.09 -10.30
CA GLU A 154 5.81 15.09 -9.32
C GLU A 154 7.15 14.75 -9.98
N GLY A 155 7.14 13.93 -11.03
CA GLY A 155 8.31 13.63 -11.84
C GLY A 155 8.72 14.75 -12.81
N GLY A 156 7.99 15.86 -12.88
CA GLY A 156 8.29 17.01 -13.73
C GLY A 156 8.14 16.74 -15.24
N LEU A 157 7.39 15.70 -15.63
CA LEU A 157 7.08 15.39 -17.03
C LEU A 157 5.88 16.20 -17.54
N ILE A 158 4.95 16.52 -16.64
CA ILE A 158 3.84 17.43 -16.90
C ILE A 158 3.82 18.52 -15.84
N VAL A 159 3.35 19.70 -16.23
CA VAL A 159 3.18 20.87 -15.35
C VAL A 159 1.82 21.50 -15.57
N ALA A 160 1.33 22.24 -14.56
CA ALA A 160 0.10 22.99 -14.69
C ALA A 160 0.26 24.13 -15.72
N ASP A 161 -0.71 24.25 -16.63
CA ASP A 161 -0.76 25.34 -17.60
C ASP A 161 -2.12 26.05 -17.53
N LYS A 162 -2.12 27.38 -17.63
CA LYS A 162 -3.35 28.17 -17.47
C LYS A 162 -4.30 28.04 -18.67
N ALA A 163 -3.79 27.72 -19.86
CA ALA A 163 -4.58 27.61 -21.08
C ALA A 163 -5.07 26.17 -21.32
N THR A 164 -4.24 25.17 -21.02
CA THR A 164 -4.55 23.76 -21.30
C THR A 164 -4.77 22.91 -20.07
N THR A 165 -4.70 23.47 -18.86
CA THR A 165 -4.65 22.77 -17.56
C THR A 165 -3.35 21.97 -17.36
N VAL A 166 -2.82 21.34 -18.42
CA VAL A 166 -1.63 20.49 -18.43
C VAL A 166 -0.74 20.84 -19.63
N ALA A 167 0.56 21.01 -19.40
CA ALA A 167 1.58 21.14 -20.44
C ALA A 167 2.75 20.20 -20.17
N PHE A 168 3.63 20.02 -21.16
CA PHE A 168 4.88 19.28 -20.97
C PHE A 168 5.81 20.03 -20.02
N GLY A 169 6.41 19.27 -19.11
CA GLY A 169 7.45 19.78 -18.24
C GLY A 169 8.73 20.12 -19.02
N PRO A 170 9.54 21.05 -18.51
CA PRO A 170 10.72 21.54 -19.21
C PRO A 170 11.85 20.49 -19.26
N LEU A 171 12.28 20.13 -20.47
CA LEU A 171 13.34 19.11 -20.70
C LEU A 171 14.77 19.61 -20.42
N ASN A 172 14.94 20.86 -20.02
CA ASN A 172 16.23 21.41 -19.59
C ASN A 172 16.54 21.09 -18.11
N VAL A 173 15.61 20.45 -17.40
CA VAL A 173 15.78 20.07 -15.99
C VAL A 173 16.27 18.61 -15.89
N GLY A 174 17.37 18.40 -15.17
CA GLY A 174 17.97 17.08 -15.00
C GLY A 174 17.06 16.05 -14.32
N THR A 175 16.18 16.50 -13.42
CA THR A 175 15.22 15.61 -12.72
C THR A 175 14.15 15.08 -13.66
N THR A 176 13.70 15.83 -14.67
CA THR A 176 12.77 15.33 -15.70
C THR A 176 13.38 14.18 -16.49
N TRP A 177 14.68 14.28 -16.85
CA TRP A 177 15.40 13.17 -17.48
C TRP A 177 15.57 11.97 -16.57
N LEU A 178 15.74 12.21 -15.27
CA LEU A 178 15.80 11.15 -14.28
C LEU A 178 14.47 10.37 -14.21
N THR A 179 13.34 11.07 -14.27
CA THR A 179 12.00 10.46 -14.36
C THR A 179 11.84 9.64 -15.64
N ILE A 180 12.25 10.17 -16.80
CA ILE A 180 12.20 9.45 -18.08
C ILE A 180 13.04 8.16 -18.01
N PHE A 181 14.26 8.27 -17.50
CA PHE A 181 15.14 7.13 -17.30
C PHE A 181 14.49 6.08 -16.40
N GLY A 182 13.96 6.49 -15.24
CA GLY A 182 13.32 5.58 -14.30
C GLY A 182 12.08 4.89 -14.85
N LEU A 183 11.25 5.63 -15.60
CA LEU A 183 10.09 5.07 -16.29
C LEU A 183 10.52 4.00 -17.31
N ILE A 184 11.49 4.31 -18.17
CA ILE A 184 11.98 3.39 -19.20
C ILE A 184 12.55 2.12 -18.56
N VAL A 185 13.41 2.26 -17.55
CA VAL A 185 14.01 1.12 -16.84
C VAL A 185 12.93 0.26 -16.20
N THR A 186 11.97 0.88 -15.50
CA THR A 186 10.88 0.17 -14.84
C THR A 186 10.03 -0.59 -15.85
N VAL A 187 9.65 0.04 -16.97
CA VAL A 187 8.88 -0.60 -18.04
C VAL A 187 9.64 -1.79 -18.64
N ILE A 188 10.94 -1.65 -18.93
CA ILE A 188 11.77 -2.75 -19.43
C ILE A 188 11.79 -3.93 -18.46
N LEU A 189 11.96 -3.67 -17.16
CA LEU A 189 11.97 -4.70 -16.13
C LEU A 189 10.59 -5.37 -15.97
N MET A 190 9.52 -4.60 -16.05
CA MET A 190 8.14 -5.10 -16.01
C MET A 190 7.82 -5.99 -17.23
N VAL A 191 8.20 -5.58 -18.44
CA VAL A 191 8.02 -6.37 -19.66
C VAL A 191 8.82 -7.68 -19.58
N ARG A 192 10.01 -7.64 -18.96
CA ARG A 192 10.83 -8.83 -18.68
C ARG A 192 10.32 -9.66 -17.49
N LYS A 193 9.21 -9.27 -16.85
CA LYS A 193 8.61 -9.96 -15.70
C LYS A 193 9.57 -10.16 -14.52
N VAL A 194 10.45 -9.18 -14.28
CA VAL A 194 11.39 -9.22 -13.15
C VAL A 194 10.65 -8.92 -11.85
N PRO A 195 10.73 -9.78 -10.81
CA PRO A 195 10.14 -9.50 -9.51
C PRO A 195 10.73 -8.22 -8.90
N GLY A 196 9.88 -7.34 -8.36
CA GLY A 196 10.35 -6.05 -7.85
C GLY A 196 10.78 -5.04 -8.91
N ALA A 197 10.31 -5.16 -10.15
CA ALA A 197 10.67 -4.24 -11.24
C ALA A 197 10.56 -2.76 -10.85
N ILE A 198 9.50 -2.36 -10.15
CA ILE A 198 9.30 -0.99 -9.65
C ILE A 198 10.40 -0.62 -8.65
N PHE A 199 10.63 -1.46 -7.64
CA PHE A 199 11.67 -1.22 -6.62
C PHE A 199 13.08 -1.12 -7.23
N ILE A 200 13.44 -2.05 -8.11
CA ILE A 200 14.73 -2.04 -8.82
C ILE A 200 14.83 -0.80 -9.70
N GLY A 201 13.75 -0.43 -10.40
CA GLY A 201 13.68 0.79 -11.20
C GLY A 201 13.97 2.03 -10.36
N MET A 202 13.36 2.16 -9.18
CA MET A 202 13.65 3.26 -8.24
C MET A 202 15.11 3.27 -7.80
N VAL A 203 15.67 2.12 -7.43
CA VAL A 203 17.09 2.01 -7.00
C VAL A 203 18.03 2.46 -8.12
N LEU A 204 17.83 1.98 -9.35
CA LEU A 204 18.67 2.36 -10.50
C LEU A 204 18.52 3.85 -10.83
N THR A 205 17.31 4.38 -10.70
CA THR A 205 17.03 5.82 -10.89
C THR A 205 17.73 6.65 -9.82
N SER A 206 17.65 6.26 -8.56
CA SER A 206 18.36 6.92 -7.47
C SER A 206 19.88 6.88 -7.66
N ILE A 207 20.45 5.75 -8.11
CA ILE A 207 21.88 5.65 -8.42
C ILE A 207 22.27 6.61 -9.54
N ALA A 208 21.49 6.67 -10.63
CA ALA A 208 21.72 7.63 -11.70
C ALA A 208 21.66 9.08 -11.17
N GLY A 209 20.67 9.39 -10.32
CA GLY A 209 20.53 10.71 -9.70
C GLY A 209 21.74 11.09 -8.84
N ILE A 210 22.31 10.15 -8.08
CA ILE A 210 23.54 10.37 -7.30
C ILE A 210 24.75 10.60 -8.23
N VAL A 211 24.91 9.77 -9.27
CA VAL A 211 26.03 9.89 -10.23
C VAL A 211 26.02 11.24 -10.94
N PHE A 212 24.85 11.72 -11.33
CA PHE A 212 24.66 13.03 -11.97
C PHE A 212 24.54 14.19 -10.98
N LYS A 213 24.74 13.96 -9.67
CA LYS A 213 24.65 14.96 -8.59
C LYS A 213 23.29 15.67 -8.49
N LEU A 214 22.23 15.02 -8.94
CA LEU A 214 20.84 15.46 -8.82
C LEU A 214 20.23 15.06 -7.46
N ILE A 215 20.76 14.01 -6.83
CA ILE A 215 20.31 13.50 -5.53
C ILE A 215 21.52 13.49 -4.58
N PRO A 216 21.38 14.00 -3.35
CA PRO A 216 22.46 13.94 -2.36
C PRO A 216 22.75 12.49 -1.95
N LEU A 217 24.01 12.22 -1.61
CA LEU A 217 24.38 10.94 -1.01
C LEU A 217 23.65 10.77 0.33
N PRO A 218 23.12 9.56 0.62
CA PRO A 218 22.57 9.29 1.93
C PRO A 218 23.68 9.45 2.99
N SER A 219 23.36 10.14 4.08
CA SER A 219 24.29 10.32 5.19
C SER A 219 24.62 9.00 5.89
N GLN A 220 23.67 8.07 5.92
CA GLN A 220 23.79 6.72 6.46
C GLN A 220 22.91 5.76 5.65
N ILE A 221 23.19 4.46 5.68
CA ILE A 221 22.35 3.44 5.03
C ILE A 221 21.40 2.78 6.03
N ILE A 222 21.84 2.67 7.29
CA ILE A 222 21.10 2.03 8.38
C ILE A 222 21.00 3.00 9.55
N SER A 223 19.80 3.16 10.10
CA SER A 223 19.56 3.90 11.35
C SER A 223 18.41 3.26 12.15
N PRO A 224 18.26 3.60 13.44
CA PRO A 224 17.02 3.32 14.15
C PRO A 224 15.81 3.88 13.40
N ALA A 225 14.65 3.23 13.56
CA ALA A 225 13.42 3.70 12.97
C ALA A 225 13.08 5.13 13.47
N PRO A 226 12.65 6.05 12.59
CA PRO A 226 12.21 7.38 13.00
C PRO A 226 11.07 7.30 14.02
N SER A 227 10.97 8.31 14.89
CA SER A 227 9.95 8.34 15.93
C SER A 227 8.54 8.42 15.34
N LEU A 228 7.64 7.60 15.89
CA LEU A 228 6.22 7.62 15.54
C LEU A 228 5.45 8.75 16.24
N ALA A 229 6.07 9.43 17.22
CA ALA A 229 5.41 10.43 18.06
C ALA A 229 4.63 11.54 17.31
N PRO A 230 5.09 12.05 16.14
CA PRO A 230 4.35 13.09 15.42
C PRO A 230 2.97 12.67 14.93
N THR A 231 2.79 11.39 14.56
CA THR A 231 1.58 10.89 13.90
C THR A 231 0.76 9.96 14.79
N PHE A 232 1.39 9.32 15.78
CA PHE A 232 0.74 8.37 16.67
C PHE A 232 -0.41 9.00 17.45
N GLY A 233 -1.58 8.37 17.41
CA GLY A 233 -2.77 8.76 18.19
C GLY A 233 -3.51 9.99 17.67
N GLN A 234 -2.99 10.68 16.65
CA GLN A 234 -3.62 11.89 16.09
C GLN A 234 -5.03 11.62 15.56
N ALA A 235 -5.27 10.42 15.03
CA ALA A 235 -6.57 9.98 14.58
C ALA A 235 -7.62 9.94 15.70
N ILE A 236 -7.22 9.55 16.91
CA ILE A 236 -8.12 9.40 18.07
C ILE A 236 -8.41 10.78 18.66
N THR A 237 -7.38 11.62 18.79
CA THR A 237 -7.50 12.95 19.40
C THR A 237 -8.37 13.89 18.58
N HIS A 238 -8.40 13.74 17.25
CA HIS A 238 -9.16 14.60 16.32
C HIS A 238 -10.49 13.98 15.87
N VAL A 239 -10.96 12.89 16.50
CA VAL A 239 -12.35 12.38 16.28
C VAL A 239 -13.41 13.47 16.54
N PRO A 240 -13.30 14.30 17.59
CA PRO A 240 -14.27 15.37 17.84
C PRO A 240 -14.37 16.40 16.71
N ASP A 241 -13.34 16.52 15.86
CA ASP A 241 -13.31 17.48 14.76
C ASP A 241 -14.18 17.05 13.58
N ILE A 242 -14.68 15.81 13.56
CA ILE A 242 -15.65 15.30 12.57
C ILE A 242 -17.05 15.82 12.93
N ASN A 243 -17.26 17.13 12.79
CA ASN A 243 -18.49 17.81 13.20
C ASN A 243 -19.30 18.42 12.05
N THR A 244 -18.79 18.35 10.81
CA THR A 244 -19.46 18.88 9.62
C THR A 244 -19.99 17.76 8.72
N MET A 245 -21.04 18.07 7.95
CA MET A 245 -21.55 17.18 6.91
C MET A 245 -20.48 16.85 5.85
N GLN A 246 -19.62 17.81 5.52
CA GLN A 246 -18.50 17.60 4.60
C GLN A 246 -17.55 16.50 5.11
N LEU A 247 -17.22 16.50 6.40
CA LEU A 247 -16.36 15.48 6.98
C LEU A 247 -17.05 14.12 7.06
N ALA A 248 -18.36 14.08 7.33
CA ALA A 248 -19.14 12.84 7.24
C ALA A 248 -19.11 12.23 5.83
N ILE A 249 -19.20 13.07 4.78
CA ILE A 249 -19.06 12.64 3.38
C ILE A 249 -17.64 12.11 3.10
N VAL A 250 -16.61 12.73 3.67
CA VAL A 250 -15.22 12.24 3.55
C VAL A 250 -15.05 10.87 4.19
N VAL A 251 -15.59 10.66 5.40
CA VAL A 251 -15.60 9.34 6.07
C VAL A 251 -16.29 8.30 5.21
N LEU A 252 -17.47 8.63 4.68
CA LEU A 252 -18.22 7.74 3.78
C LEU A 252 -17.42 7.45 2.50
N THR A 253 -16.71 8.43 1.96
CA THR A 253 -15.90 8.26 0.75
C THR A 253 -14.70 7.36 1.02
N PHE A 254 -13.99 7.53 2.14
CA PHE A 254 -12.93 6.61 2.55
C PHE A 254 -13.46 5.18 2.73
N LEU A 255 -14.64 5.06 3.35
CA LEU A 255 -15.31 3.77 3.49
C LEU A 255 -15.55 3.14 2.12
N LEU A 256 -16.17 3.86 1.19
CA LEU A 256 -16.45 3.34 -0.15
C LEU A 256 -15.16 3.00 -0.91
N VAL A 257 -14.23 3.94 -1.06
CA VAL A 257 -13.00 3.73 -1.84
C VAL A 257 -12.21 2.52 -1.31
N THR A 258 -12.02 2.44 0.00
CA THR A 258 -11.30 1.31 0.63
C THR A 258 -12.07 0.01 0.47
N PHE A 259 -13.40 0.05 0.51
CA PHE A 259 -14.24 -1.12 0.35
C PHE A 259 -13.95 -1.80 -0.99
N PHE A 260 -13.98 -1.00 -2.05
CA PHE A 260 -13.80 -1.47 -3.41
C PHE A 260 -12.36 -1.88 -3.69
N ASP A 261 -11.39 -1.15 -3.17
CA ASP A 261 -9.96 -1.45 -3.33
C ASP A 261 -9.59 -2.82 -2.73
N THR A 262 -9.96 -3.04 -1.46
CA THR A 262 -9.72 -4.34 -0.81
C THR A 262 -10.47 -5.46 -1.51
N ALA A 263 -11.76 -5.27 -1.81
CA ALA A 263 -12.59 -6.32 -2.41
C ALA A 263 -12.06 -6.73 -3.79
N GLY A 264 -11.74 -5.76 -4.64
CA GLY A 264 -11.19 -6.01 -5.97
C GLY A 264 -9.86 -6.75 -5.90
N THR A 265 -8.95 -6.30 -5.02
CA THR A 265 -7.62 -6.91 -4.89
C THR A 265 -7.67 -8.30 -4.28
N LEU A 266 -8.46 -8.52 -3.22
CA LEU A 266 -8.62 -9.84 -2.60
C LEU A 266 -9.20 -10.86 -3.58
N ILE A 267 -10.25 -10.49 -4.32
CA ILE A 267 -10.88 -11.39 -5.29
C ILE A 267 -9.92 -11.70 -6.43
N GLY A 268 -9.26 -10.68 -7.00
CA GLY A 268 -8.30 -10.86 -8.09
C GLY A 268 -7.15 -11.79 -7.71
N LEU A 269 -6.57 -11.61 -6.52
CA LEU A 269 -5.52 -12.48 -6.01
C LEU A 269 -6.02 -13.89 -5.67
N ALA A 270 -7.22 -14.01 -5.12
CA ALA A 270 -7.83 -15.31 -4.81
C ALA A 270 -8.12 -16.12 -6.08
N GLU A 271 -8.55 -15.46 -7.15
CA GLU A 271 -8.77 -16.07 -8.46
C GLU A 271 -7.45 -16.53 -9.08
N GLN A 272 -6.43 -15.66 -9.10
CA GLN A 272 -5.09 -16.02 -9.57
C GLN A 272 -4.46 -17.17 -8.76
N ALA A 273 -4.70 -17.21 -7.45
CA ALA A 273 -4.18 -18.25 -6.58
C ALA A 273 -4.97 -19.57 -6.64
N GLY A 274 -6.13 -19.59 -7.31
CA GLY A 274 -7.00 -20.76 -7.41
C GLY A 274 -7.78 -21.07 -6.13
N PHE A 275 -8.05 -20.05 -5.30
CA PHE A 275 -8.80 -20.22 -4.04
C PHE A 275 -10.32 -20.12 -4.21
N MET A 276 -10.79 -19.65 -5.36
CA MET A 276 -12.22 -19.47 -5.62
C MET A 276 -12.95 -20.83 -5.66
N LYS A 277 -14.02 -20.96 -4.87
CA LYS A 277 -14.91 -22.13 -4.85
C LYS A 277 -16.35 -21.65 -5.03
N ASN A 278 -17.04 -22.13 -6.06
CA ASN A 278 -18.42 -21.72 -6.38
C ASN A 278 -18.57 -20.18 -6.51
N ASN A 279 -17.62 -19.52 -7.20
CA ASN A 279 -17.54 -18.05 -7.30
C ASN A 279 -17.43 -17.30 -5.97
N LYS A 280 -17.10 -17.99 -4.86
CA LYS A 280 -16.86 -17.37 -3.56
C LYS A 280 -15.46 -17.66 -3.06
N MET A 281 -14.87 -16.69 -2.38
CA MET A 281 -13.60 -16.86 -1.70
C MET A 281 -13.85 -17.49 -0.32
N PRO A 282 -13.30 -18.68 -0.02
CA PRO A 282 -13.40 -19.27 1.31
C PRO A 282 -12.82 -18.31 2.37
N ARG A 283 -13.33 -18.32 3.60
CA ARG A 283 -12.76 -17.51 4.71
C ARG A 283 -12.61 -16.00 4.39
N VAL A 284 -13.38 -15.46 3.44
CA VAL A 284 -13.25 -14.06 3.03
C VAL A 284 -13.46 -13.11 4.21
N GLY A 285 -14.40 -13.39 5.11
CA GLY A 285 -14.57 -12.63 6.35
C GLY A 285 -13.30 -12.51 7.21
N GLN A 286 -12.45 -13.54 7.27
CA GLN A 286 -11.17 -13.47 8.01
C GLN A 286 -10.17 -12.56 7.31
N ALA A 287 -10.11 -12.61 5.97
CA ALA A 287 -9.25 -11.72 5.18
C ALA A 287 -9.71 -10.26 5.29
N LEU A 288 -11.02 -10.02 5.24
CA LEU A 288 -11.63 -8.71 5.40
C LEU A 288 -11.45 -8.15 6.83
N LEU A 289 -11.46 -9.03 7.85
CA LEU A 289 -11.14 -8.62 9.22
C LEU A 289 -9.67 -8.24 9.35
N ALA A 290 -8.74 -9.01 8.75
CA ALA A 290 -7.33 -8.67 8.76
C ALA A 290 -7.05 -7.30 8.13
N ASP A 291 -7.70 -7.03 7.00
CA ASP A 291 -7.70 -5.74 6.32
C ASP A 291 -8.23 -4.60 7.21
N SER A 292 -9.46 -4.73 7.71
CA SER A 292 -10.12 -3.68 8.49
C SER A 292 -9.41 -3.38 9.83
N THR A 293 -8.86 -4.42 10.47
CA THR A 293 -8.11 -4.27 11.72
C THR A 293 -6.73 -3.66 11.50
N SER A 294 -6.07 -4.01 10.38
CA SER A 294 -4.84 -3.35 9.96
C SER A 294 -5.08 -1.88 9.63
N MET A 295 -6.21 -1.55 8.98
CA MET A 295 -6.60 -0.18 8.66
C MET A 295 -6.83 0.63 9.94
N LEU A 296 -7.56 0.04 10.90
CA LEU A 296 -7.78 0.65 12.22
C LEU A 296 -6.45 0.92 12.93
N ALA A 297 -5.59 -0.09 13.04
CA ALA A 297 -4.28 0.07 13.67
C ALA A 297 -3.40 1.08 12.92
N GLY A 298 -3.38 1.03 11.58
CA GLY A 298 -2.64 1.96 10.73
C GLY A 298 -3.07 3.40 10.95
N SER A 299 -4.37 3.66 11.08
CA SER A 299 -4.89 4.99 11.37
C SER A 299 -4.40 5.51 12.74
N VAL A 300 -4.34 4.65 13.76
CA VAL A 300 -3.80 5.01 15.08
C VAL A 300 -2.29 5.24 15.03
N LEU A 301 -1.55 4.45 14.25
CA LEU A 301 -0.11 4.65 14.03
C LEU A 301 0.18 5.93 13.23
N GLY A 302 -0.81 6.40 12.46
CA GLY A 302 -0.73 7.62 11.67
C GLY A 302 -0.30 7.39 10.23
N THR A 303 -0.84 6.33 9.60
CA THR A 303 -0.77 6.12 8.16
C THR A 303 -2.18 6.10 7.55
N SER A 304 -2.25 6.33 6.24
CA SER A 304 -3.42 6.13 5.40
C SER A 304 -3.95 4.69 5.47
N PRO A 305 -5.20 4.45 5.02
CA PRO A 305 -5.83 3.12 5.04
C PRO A 305 -4.93 2.05 4.42
N THR A 306 -4.77 0.94 5.14
CA THR A 306 -4.14 -0.25 4.57
C THR A 306 -5.15 -1.04 3.74
N SER A 307 -4.64 -1.80 2.78
CA SER A 307 -5.41 -2.62 1.86
C SER A 307 -4.62 -3.86 1.47
N ALA A 308 -5.32 -4.86 0.92
CA ALA A 308 -4.66 -5.99 0.26
C ALA A 308 -3.83 -5.49 -0.93
N TYR A 309 -2.62 -6.02 -1.09
CA TYR A 309 -1.68 -5.54 -2.10
C TYR A 309 -1.57 -6.46 -3.31
N ILE A 310 -1.76 -5.91 -4.51
CA ILE A 310 -1.78 -6.66 -5.78
C ILE A 310 -0.42 -7.30 -6.11
N GLU A 311 0.67 -6.75 -5.58
CA GLU A 311 2.03 -7.25 -5.70
C GLU A 311 2.21 -8.63 -5.07
N SER A 312 1.30 -9.03 -4.18
CA SER A 312 1.20 -10.42 -3.68
C SER A 312 1.07 -11.44 -4.81
N SER A 313 0.58 -11.01 -5.98
CA SER A 313 0.56 -11.80 -7.22
C SER A 313 1.92 -12.37 -7.58
N THR A 314 3.02 -11.65 -7.30
CA THR A 314 4.39 -12.10 -7.60
C THR A 314 4.82 -13.26 -6.71
N GLY A 315 4.54 -13.18 -5.40
CA GLY A 315 4.75 -14.29 -4.47
C GLY A 315 3.87 -15.49 -4.79
N ILE A 316 2.61 -15.25 -5.14
CA ILE A 316 1.65 -16.29 -5.57
C ILE A 316 2.14 -16.97 -6.86
N ALA A 317 2.73 -16.22 -7.80
CA ALA A 317 3.26 -16.75 -9.06
C ALA A 317 4.47 -17.68 -8.88
N VAL A 318 5.36 -17.38 -7.92
CA VAL A 318 6.45 -18.30 -7.54
C VAL A 318 5.97 -19.44 -6.61
N GLY A 319 4.69 -19.42 -6.27
CA GLY A 319 3.95 -20.51 -5.66
C GLY A 319 3.76 -20.43 -4.16
N GLY A 320 3.73 -19.21 -3.61
CA GLY A 320 3.13 -18.96 -2.31
C GLY A 320 1.64 -19.32 -2.33
N ARG A 321 1.23 -20.12 -1.35
CA ARG A 321 -0.13 -20.64 -1.22
C ARG A 321 -0.69 -20.49 0.18
N SER A 322 0.14 -20.29 1.20
CA SER A 322 -0.29 -20.26 2.59
C SER A 322 -0.11 -18.88 3.23
N GLY A 323 -0.74 -18.70 4.40
CA GLY A 323 -0.50 -17.54 5.25
C GLY A 323 0.96 -17.32 5.67
N PHE A 324 1.81 -18.34 5.61
CA PHE A 324 3.23 -18.18 5.94
C PHE A 324 3.95 -17.21 4.98
N THR A 325 3.54 -17.17 3.71
CA THR A 325 4.02 -16.16 2.75
C THR A 325 3.79 -14.74 3.28
N ALA A 326 2.57 -14.44 3.76
CA ALA A 326 2.25 -13.12 4.32
C ALA A 326 3.00 -12.84 5.62
N VAL A 327 3.17 -13.83 6.50
CA VAL A 327 3.97 -13.70 7.73
C VAL A 327 5.41 -13.30 7.41
N VAL A 328 6.04 -13.96 6.43
CA VAL A 328 7.40 -13.64 6.01
C VAL A 328 7.47 -12.21 5.49
N THR A 329 6.53 -11.78 4.64
CA THR A 329 6.45 -10.39 4.17
C THR A 329 6.33 -9.40 5.32
N GLY A 330 5.47 -9.67 6.32
CA GLY A 330 5.28 -8.80 7.48
C GLY A 330 6.53 -8.65 8.33
N ILE A 331 7.28 -9.73 8.54
CA ILE A 331 8.56 -9.71 9.23
C ILE A 331 9.59 -8.87 8.43
N LEU A 332 9.63 -9.01 7.12
CA LEU A 332 10.52 -8.24 6.25
C LEU A 332 10.20 -6.74 6.27
N PHE A 333 8.93 -6.33 6.43
CA PHE A 333 8.58 -4.93 6.65
C PHE A 333 9.20 -4.35 7.93
N LEU A 334 9.26 -5.14 9.01
CA LEU A 334 9.94 -4.71 10.24
C LEU A 334 11.45 -4.53 10.03
N PHE A 335 12.08 -5.45 9.28
CA PHE A 335 13.48 -5.29 8.88
C PHE A 335 13.70 -4.09 7.94
N GLY A 336 12.71 -3.79 7.09
CA GLY A 336 12.69 -2.61 6.23
C GLY A 336 12.88 -1.31 7.00
N MET A 337 12.47 -1.25 8.27
CA MET A 337 12.62 -0.04 9.10
C MET A 337 14.07 0.40 9.28
N LEU A 338 15.01 -0.55 9.28
CA LEU A 338 16.45 -0.28 9.42
C LEU A 338 16.98 0.59 8.28
N PHE A 339 16.32 0.56 7.11
CA PHE A 339 16.72 1.30 5.92
C PHE A 339 16.05 2.68 5.80
N SER A 340 15.49 3.20 6.90
CA SER A 340 14.87 4.53 6.93
C SER A 340 15.74 5.67 6.40
N PRO A 341 17.10 5.69 6.51
CA PRO A 341 17.90 6.75 5.91
C PRO A 341 17.78 6.87 4.39
N LEU A 342 17.37 5.79 3.70
CA LEU A 342 17.19 5.77 2.26
C LEU A 342 15.99 6.61 1.79
N LEU A 343 15.11 7.06 2.70
CA LEU A 343 14.08 8.06 2.41
C LEU A 343 14.65 9.27 1.68
N ALA A 344 15.77 9.80 2.17
CA ALA A 344 16.40 11.01 1.63
C ALA A 344 16.89 10.87 0.17
N VAL A 345 16.98 9.64 -0.33
CA VAL A 345 17.49 9.32 -1.68
C VAL A 345 16.36 9.08 -2.68
N VAL A 346 15.18 8.66 -2.20
CA VAL A 346 14.07 8.21 -3.06
C VAL A 346 12.92 9.21 -3.09
N THR A 347 12.73 10.02 -2.04
CA THR A 347 11.68 11.03 -2.03
C THR A 347 12.17 12.36 -2.60
N PRO A 348 11.39 12.99 -3.50
CA PRO A 348 11.58 14.38 -3.85
C PRO A 348 11.61 15.24 -2.58
N GLN A 349 12.53 16.19 -2.53
CA GLN A 349 12.57 17.21 -1.48
C GLN A 349 11.43 18.20 -1.69
#